data_AF-A0A1C5V5M8-F1
#
_entry.id   AF-A0A1C5V5M8-F1
#
_cell.length_a   1.000
_cell.length_b   1.000
_cell.length_c   1.000
_cell.angle_alpha   90.00
_cell.angle_beta   90.00
_cell.angle_gamma   90.00
#
_symmetry.space_group_name_H-M   'P 1'
#
loop_
_entity.id
_entity.type
_entity.pdbx_description
1 polymer ?
#
loop_
_entity_poly.entity_id
_entity_poly.type
_entity_poly.pdbx_seq_one_letter_code
_entity_poly.pdbx_strand_id
1 'polypeptide(L)'
;MYQTIFFDLDGTLTESAPGITRSVAYALKKWGIEVEDLRTLEPFVGPPLAESFARYFGFTPEQCSDGIRYYREYYVNKGLFENSVYPGIEDMLRELKNAGKRLIVATSKPEEMAVRILEHFQLADCFERIAGASMDEKRVEKADVLRYVMEDLGQVDLTKAVMVGDRENDVRGARENGLPCIGVLYGYGSREELTEAGVAKIADTVEELKKMLKE
;
A
#
# COMPACT_ATOMS: atom_id res chain seq x y z
N MET A 1 -17.90 -14.51 -5.35
CA MET A 1 -17.73 -14.31 -3.91
C MET A 1 -16.33 -14.63 -3.39
N TYR A 2 -15.57 -13.57 -3.10
CA TYR A 2 -14.29 -13.67 -2.40
C TYR A 2 -14.51 -13.83 -0.88
N GLN A 3 -13.76 -14.72 -0.26
CA GLN A 3 -13.78 -15.01 1.17
C GLN A 3 -12.56 -14.43 1.91
N THR A 4 -11.41 -14.39 1.24
CA THR A 4 -10.16 -13.81 1.74
C THR A 4 -9.82 -12.59 0.91
N ILE A 5 -9.63 -11.44 1.55
CA ILE A 5 -9.37 -10.17 0.85
C ILE A 5 -8.08 -9.58 1.40
N PHE A 6 -7.10 -9.43 0.52
CA PHE A 6 -5.85 -8.72 0.79
C PHE A 6 -6.01 -7.27 0.34
N PHE A 7 -5.62 -6.32 1.18
CA PHE A 7 -5.62 -4.90 0.87
C PHE A 7 -4.19 -4.37 0.94
N ASP A 8 -3.81 -3.51 -0.01
CA ASP A 8 -2.75 -2.56 0.27
C ASP A 8 -3.23 -1.50 1.29
N LEU A 9 -2.31 -0.67 1.78
CA LEU A 9 -2.56 0.38 2.75
C LEU A 9 -2.54 1.77 2.11
N ASP A 10 -1.36 2.23 1.69
CA ASP A 10 -1.13 3.54 1.12
C ASP A 10 -1.82 3.60 -0.27
N GLY A 11 -2.78 4.50 -0.48
CA GLY A 11 -3.50 4.62 -1.76
C GLY A 11 -4.74 3.75 -1.88
N THR A 12 -4.94 2.79 -0.97
CA THR A 12 -6.09 1.88 -0.96
C THR A 12 -6.97 2.05 0.28
N LEU A 13 -6.40 2.02 1.48
CA LEU A 13 -7.14 2.26 2.72
C LEU A 13 -6.99 3.70 3.21
N THR A 14 -5.80 4.29 2.98
CA THR A 14 -5.46 5.61 3.50
C THR A 14 -4.81 6.52 2.45
N GLU A 15 -5.15 7.80 2.50
CA GLU A 15 -4.56 8.90 1.73
C GLU A 15 -3.29 9.40 2.42
N SER A 16 -2.18 8.67 2.24
CA SER A 16 -0.90 8.92 2.93
C SER A 16 0.10 9.82 2.20
N ALA A 17 -0.24 10.34 1.02
CA ALA A 17 0.61 11.22 0.24
C ALA A 17 1.11 12.45 1.02
N PRO A 18 0.30 13.16 1.83
CA PRO A 18 0.79 14.33 2.56
C PRO A 18 2.02 14.02 3.42
N GLY A 19 1.98 12.92 4.17
CA GLY A 19 3.09 12.49 5.02
C GLY A 19 4.30 11.94 4.25
N ILE A 20 4.06 11.16 3.20
CA ILE A 20 5.12 10.57 2.38
C ILE A 20 5.86 11.67 1.60
N THR A 21 5.13 12.52 0.88
CA THR A 21 5.73 13.57 0.04
C THR A 21 6.49 14.61 0.86
N ARG A 22 5.99 15.01 2.04
CA ARG A 22 6.75 15.88 2.97
C ARG A 22 8.03 15.23 3.49
N SER A 23 8.00 13.93 3.75
CA SER A 23 9.17 13.17 4.20
C SER A 23 10.22 13.05 3.09
N VAL A 24 9.79 12.83 1.85
CA VAL A 24 10.67 12.81 0.67
C VAL A 24 11.26 14.21 0.43
N ALA A 25 10.45 15.27 0.47
CA ALA A 25 10.94 16.64 0.35
C ALA A 25 11.95 17.00 1.46
N TYR A 26 11.70 16.57 2.70
CA TYR A 26 12.64 16.72 3.81
C TYR A 26 13.98 16.00 3.52
N ALA A 27 13.95 14.80 2.96
CA ALA A 27 15.15 14.07 2.58
C ALA A 27 15.92 14.79 1.45
N LEU A 28 15.23 15.17 0.38
CA LEU A 28 15.81 15.88 -0.77
C LEU A 28 16.48 17.20 -0.37
N LYS A 29 15.91 17.92 0.60
CA LYS A 29 16.50 19.15 1.16
C LYS A 29 17.89 18.94 1.76
N LYS A 30 18.24 17.73 2.21
CA LYS A 30 19.59 17.40 2.73
C LYS A 30 20.67 17.49 1.66
N TRP A 31 20.29 17.40 0.39
CA TRP A 31 21.16 17.63 -0.78
C TRP A 31 20.95 19.00 -1.43
N GLY A 32 20.17 19.90 -0.79
CA GLY A 32 19.85 21.21 -1.35
C GLY A 32 18.84 21.17 -2.51
N ILE A 33 18.14 20.05 -2.70
CA ILE A 33 17.07 19.93 -3.70
C ILE A 33 15.78 20.44 -3.04
N GLU A 34 15.28 21.58 -3.51
CA GLU A 34 14.01 22.14 -3.07
C GLU A 34 12.87 21.62 -3.96
N VAL A 35 11.75 21.27 -3.35
CA VAL A 35 10.55 20.78 -4.04
C VAL A 35 9.44 21.82 -3.87
N GLU A 36 9.08 22.48 -4.96
CA GLU A 36 8.06 23.55 -4.95
C GLU A 36 6.63 23.01 -4.84
N ASP A 37 6.36 21.88 -5.51
CA ASP A 37 5.05 21.24 -5.54
C ASP A 37 5.17 19.77 -5.10
N LEU A 38 4.61 19.47 -3.92
CA LEU A 38 4.64 18.12 -3.34
C LEU A 38 3.93 17.08 -4.20
N ARG A 39 2.99 17.48 -5.08
CA ARG A 39 2.29 16.56 -6.00
C ARG A 39 3.26 15.86 -6.96
N THR A 40 4.38 16.51 -7.28
CA THR A 40 5.45 15.90 -8.10
C THR A 40 6.10 14.69 -7.45
N LEU A 41 5.91 14.51 -6.14
CA LEU A 41 6.43 13.38 -5.35
C LEU A 41 5.38 12.29 -5.10
N GLU A 42 4.12 12.46 -5.53
CA GLU A 42 3.09 11.40 -5.42
C GLU A 42 3.52 10.05 -6.01
N PRO A 43 4.34 9.97 -7.09
CA PRO A 43 4.85 8.70 -7.57
C PRO A 43 5.68 7.88 -6.57
N PHE A 44 6.14 8.48 -5.46
CA PHE A 44 6.80 7.78 -4.34
C PHE A 44 5.82 7.00 -3.46
N VAL A 45 4.50 7.20 -3.59
CA VAL A 45 3.50 6.52 -2.76
C VAL A 45 3.17 5.16 -3.35
N GLY A 46 3.59 4.09 -2.67
CA GLY A 46 3.35 2.70 -3.06
C GLY A 46 4.64 1.92 -3.36
N PRO A 47 5.48 2.34 -4.33
CA PRO A 47 6.72 1.66 -4.66
C PRO A 47 7.76 1.73 -3.54
N PRO A 48 8.78 0.84 -3.55
CA PRO A 48 9.93 0.96 -2.67
C PRO A 48 10.63 2.33 -2.83
N LEU A 49 11.01 2.93 -1.70
CA LEU A 49 11.66 4.25 -1.69
C LEU A 49 12.98 4.26 -2.47
N ALA A 50 13.78 3.18 -2.37
CA ALA A 50 15.05 3.07 -3.09
C ALA A 50 14.85 3.10 -4.61
N GLU A 51 13.84 2.39 -5.12
CA GLU A 51 13.47 2.41 -6.54
C GLU A 51 13.07 3.83 -6.97
N SER A 52 12.25 4.49 -6.16
CA SER A 52 11.76 5.85 -6.46
C SER A 52 12.90 6.87 -6.51
N PHE A 53 13.81 6.87 -5.53
CA PHE A 53 14.98 7.77 -5.54
C PHE A 53 15.89 7.51 -6.75
N ALA A 54 16.16 6.25 -7.08
CA ALA A 54 16.98 5.90 -8.23
C ALA A 54 16.30 6.35 -9.55
N ARG A 55 15.00 6.07 -9.70
CA ARG A 55 14.24 6.34 -10.92
C ARG A 55 14.05 7.83 -11.19
N TYR A 56 13.66 8.61 -10.18
CA TYR A 56 13.28 10.01 -10.38
C TYR A 56 14.42 11.00 -10.17
N PHE A 57 15.44 10.65 -9.39
CA PHE A 57 16.56 11.54 -9.06
C PHE A 57 17.93 10.99 -9.50
N GLY A 58 18.00 9.78 -10.06
CA GLY A 58 19.26 9.19 -10.52
C GLY A 58 20.24 8.87 -9.39
N PHE A 59 19.73 8.69 -8.18
CA PHE A 59 20.56 8.43 -6.99
C PHE A 59 21.28 7.08 -7.09
N THR A 60 22.54 7.05 -6.64
CA THR A 60 23.29 5.79 -6.48
C THR A 60 22.70 4.96 -5.33
N PRO A 61 23.03 3.65 -5.21
CA PRO A 61 22.58 2.83 -4.09
C PRO A 61 22.89 3.45 -2.71
N GLU A 62 24.05 4.07 -2.55
CA GLU A 62 24.45 4.76 -1.32
C GLU A 62 23.55 5.98 -1.05
N GLN A 63 23.28 6.79 -2.08
CA GLN A 63 22.39 7.95 -1.96
C GLN A 63 20.94 7.53 -1.68
N CYS A 64 20.46 6.43 -2.26
CA CYS A 64 19.15 5.86 -1.94
C CYS A 64 19.08 5.43 -0.48
N SER A 65 20.12 4.78 0.05
CA SER A 65 20.21 4.38 1.46
C SER A 65 20.17 5.60 2.39
N ASP A 66 20.94 6.65 2.08
CA ASP A 66 20.89 7.92 2.81
C ASP A 66 19.51 8.59 2.68
N GLY A 67 18.88 8.50 1.52
CA GLY A 67 17.56 9.09 1.24
C GLY A 67 16.49 8.47 2.11
N ILE A 68 16.50 7.15 2.22
CA ILE A 68 15.62 6.40 3.12
C ILE A 68 15.90 6.77 4.58
N ARG A 69 17.17 6.91 4.97
CA ARG A 69 17.53 7.32 6.33
C ARG A 69 16.97 8.70 6.66
N TYR A 70 17.19 9.70 5.80
CA TYR A 70 16.66 11.05 6.01
C TYR A 70 15.13 11.11 5.95
N TYR A 71 14.52 10.37 5.03
CA TYR A 71 13.07 10.23 4.97
C TYR A 71 12.50 9.76 6.32
N ARG A 72 13.11 8.72 6.91
CA ARG A 72 12.66 8.14 8.19
C ARG A 72 12.77 9.11 9.36
N GLU A 73 13.72 10.05 9.35
CA GLU A 73 13.84 11.09 10.40
C GLU A 73 12.56 11.92 10.55
N TYR A 74 11.95 12.32 9.43
CA TYR A 74 10.70 13.08 9.43
C TYR A 74 9.50 12.14 9.54
N TYR A 75 9.49 11.04 8.78
CA TYR A 75 8.32 10.18 8.65
C TYR A 75 7.88 9.58 9.99
N VAL A 76 8.80 8.99 10.76
CA VAL A 76 8.45 8.27 12.00
C VAL A 76 7.84 9.18 13.08
N ASN A 77 8.22 10.47 13.07
CA ASN A 77 7.82 11.43 14.08
C ASN A 77 6.64 12.31 13.67
N LYS A 78 6.47 12.56 12.37
CA LYS A 78 5.44 13.46 11.83
C LYS A 78 4.69 12.83 10.67
N GLY A 79 5.41 12.46 9.60
CA GLY A 79 4.79 12.01 8.34
C GLY A 79 3.88 10.79 8.48
N LEU A 80 4.11 9.92 9.46
CA LEU A 80 3.28 8.74 9.72
C LEU A 80 1.80 9.10 10.00
N PHE A 81 1.57 10.25 10.64
CA PHE A 81 0.24 10.71 11.05
C PHE A 81 -0.29 11.86 10.17
N GLU A 82 0.49 12.32 9.19
CA GLU A 82 0.01 13.20 8.12
C GLU A 82 -0.70 12.34 7.06
N ASN A 83 -1.78 11.70 7.49
CA ASN A 83 -2.49 10.65 6.78
C ASN A 83 -3.99 10.71 7.13
N SER A 84 -4.85 10.16 6.27
CA SER A 84 -6.31 10.08 6.49
C SER A 84 -6.87 8.78 5.91
N VAL A 85 -7.94 8.25 6.50
CA VAL A 85 -8.68 7.11 5.94
C VAL A 85 -9.57 7.60 4.81
N TYR A 86 -9.62 6.90 3.67
CA TYR A 86 -10.52 7.27 2.59
C TYR A 86 -12.00 7.16 3.04
N PRO A 87 -12.88 8.10 2.62
CA PRO A 87 -14.29 8.05 2.98
C PRO A 87 -14.96 6.72 2.64
N GLY A 88 -15.62 6.10 3.62
CA GLY A 88 -16.36 4.84 3.47
C GLY A 88 -15.53 3.56 3.67
N ILE A 89 -14.20 3.65 3.81
CA ILE A 89 -13.34 2.46 4.05
C ILE A 89 -13.69 1.79 5.38
N GLU A 90 -13.85 2.56 6.46
CA GLU A 90 -14.19 1.99 7.77
C GLU A 90 -15.49 1.18 7.72
N ASP A 91 -16.56 1.77 7.19
CA ASP A 91 -17.85 1.10 7.04
C ASP A 91 -17.73 -0.17 6.17
N MET A 92 -17.01 -0.09 5.05
CA MET A 92 -16.76 -1.24 4.19
C MET A 92 -16.04 -2.38 4.93
N LEU A 93 -14.95 -2.08 5.64
CA LEU A 93 -14.17 -3.09 6.38
C LEU A 93 -15.02 -3.74 7.47
N ARG A 94 -15.77 -2.95 8.24
CA ARG A 94 -16.65 -3.47 9.30
C ARG A 94 -17.77 -4.35 8.73
N GLU A 95 -18.39 -3.95 7.62
CA GLU A 95 -19.41 -4.76 6.95
C GLU A 95 -18.86 -6.08 6.40
N LEU A 96 -17.68 -6.06 5.76
CA LEU A 96 -17.05 -7.27 5.23
C LEU A 96 -16.65 -8.23 6.35
N LYS A 97 -16.11 -7.72 7.47
CA LYS A 97 -15.80 -8.51 8.66
C LYS A 97 -17.06 -9.10 9.28
N ASN A 98 -18.14 -8.33 9.41
CA ASN A 98 -19.43 -8.81 9.93
C ASN A 98 -20.08 -9.87 9.02
N ALA A 99 -19.79 -9.83 7.72
CA ALA A 99 -20.16 -10.87 6.76
C ALA A 99 -19.25 -12.13 6.85
N GLY A 100 -18.33 -12.19 7.80
CA GLY A 100 -17.45 -13.33 8.06
C GLY A 100 -16.28 -13.45 7.09
N LYS A 101 -15.94 -12.39 6.34
CA LYS A 101 -14.79 -12.41 5.43
C LYS A 101 -13.48 -12.21 6.19
N ARG A 102 -12.40 -12.83 5.71
CA ARG A 102 -11.05 -12.67 6.24
C ARG A 102 -10.41 -11.47 5.57
N LEU A 103 -10.07 -10.44 6.34
CA LEU A 103 -9.44 -9.22 5.84
C LEU A 103 -7.98 -9.20 6.27
N ILE A 104 -7.09 -8.95 5.32
CA ILE A 104 -5.64 -8.95 5.54
C ILE A 104 -5.05 -7.71 4.89
N VAL A 105 -4.09 -7.07 5.57
CA VAL A 105 -3.24 -6.06 4.93
C VAL A 105 -1.97 -6.72 4.42
N ALA A 106 -1.63 -6.43 3.15
CA ALA A 106 -0.41 -6.88 2.48
C ALA A 106 0.22 -5.67 1.77
N THR A 107 1.13 -4.98 2.45
CA THR A 107 1.68 -3.69 1.99
C THR A 107 3.20 -3.72 1.85
N SER A 108 3.76 -2.95 0.91
CA SER A 108 5.22 -2.74 0.81
C SER A 108 5.74 -1.76 1.86
N LYS A 109 4.86 -1.15 2.66
CA LYS A 109 5.23 -0.39 3.84
C LYS A 109 5.82 -1.32 4.92
N PRO A 110 6.83 -0.87 5.71
CA PRO A 110 7.30 -1.63 6.86
C PRO A 110 6.16 -2.03 7.82
N GLU A 111 6.14 -3.29 8.24
CA GLU A 111 5.03 -3.87 9.01
C GLU A 111 4.72 -3.10 10.31
N GLU A 112 5.74 -2.73 11.07
CA GLU A 112 5.58 -1.94 12.31
C GLU A 112 4.89 -0.60 12.06
N MET A 113 5.15 0.04 10.91
CA MET A 113 4.52 1.30 10.54
C MET A 113 3.06 1.09 10.11
N ALA A 114 2.78 0.02 9.37
CA ALA A 114 1.43 -0.33 8.95
C ALA A 114 0.52 -0.60 10.15
N VAL A 115 1.02 -1.38 11.12
CA VAL A 115 0.31 -1.64 12.39
C VAL A 115 0.01 -0.34 13.13
N ARG A 116 1.02 0.51 13.35
CA ARG A 116 0.83 1.80 14.05
C ARG A 116 -0.20 2.73 13.38
N ILE A 117 -0.24 2.76 12.04
CA ILE A 117 -1.24 3.55 11.30
C ILE A 117 -2.64 3.00 11.53
N LEU A 118 -2.81 1.68 11.39
CA LEU A 118 -4.12 1.05 11.53
C LEU A 118 -4.63 1.09 12.97
N GLU A 119 -3.75 1.03 13.97
CA GLU A 119 -4.10 1.25 15.37
C GLU A 119 -4.51 2.70 15.62
N HIS A 120 -3.77 3.67 15.08
CA HIS A 120 -4.10 5.09 15.19
C HIS A 120 -5.50 5.41 14.65
N PHE A 121 -5.87 4.80 13.51
CA PHE A 121 -7.18 4.94 12.90
C PHE A 121 -8.24 3.97 13.44
N GLN A 122 -7.92 3.15 14.44
CA GLN A 122 -8.86 2.17 15.04
C GLN A 122 -9.46 1.19 14.02
N LEU A 123 -8.63 0.79 13.03
CA LEU A 123 -8.97 -0.18 11.99
C LEU A 123 -8.21 -1.51 12.16
N ALA A 124 -7.18 -1.56 13.00
CA ALA A 124 -6.36 -2.76 13.18
C ALA A 124 -7.19 -4.00 13.58
N ASP A 125 -8.24 -3.80 14.37
CA ASP A 125 -9.14 -4.87 14.80
C ASP A 125 -9.97 -5.45 13.63
N CYS A 126 -10.11 -4.74 12.51
CA CYS A 126 -10.82 -5.24 11.34
C CYS A 126 -10.07 -6.36 10.61
N PHE A 127 -8.75 -6.46 10.81
CA PHE A 127 -7.89 -7.36 10.07
C PHE A 127 -7.51 -8.58 10.91
N GLU A 128 -7.53 -9.75 10.28
CA GLU A 128 -6.99 -10.98 10.87
C GLU A 128 -5.46 -10.91 10.94
N ARG A 129 -4.83 -10.28 9.94
CA ARG A 129 -3.37 -10.11 9.86
C ARG A 129 -3.00 -8.82 9.14
N ILE A 130 -1.96 -8.16 9.63
CA ILE A 130 -1.34 -6.97 9.02
C ILE A 130 0.10 -7.30 8.67
N ALA A 131 0.39 -7.59 7.42
CA ALA A 131 1.73 -7.91 6.94
C ALA A 131 2.30 -6.77 6.09
N GLY A 132 3.57 -6.46 6.34
CA GLY A 132 4.30 -5.42 5.62
C GLY A 132 5.69 -5.86 5.19
N ALA A 133 6.45 -4.95 4.58
CA ALA A 133 7.87 -5.15 4.34
C ALA A 133 8.63 -5.39 5.65
N SER A 134 9.70 -6.19 5.58
CA SER A 134 10.57 -6.44 6.74
C SER A 134 11.57 -5.31 6.92
N MET A 135 11.90 -4.99 8.18
CA MET A 135 12.87 -3.94 8.50
C MET A 135 14.30 -4.28 8.05
N ASP A 136 14.59 -5.57 7.83
CA ASP A 136 15.87 -6.07 7.31
C ASP A 136 15.93 -6.15 5.77
N GLU A 137 14.92 -5.60 5.08
CA GLU A 137 14.83 -5.48 3.61
C GLU A 137 14.90 -6.82 2.86
N LYS A 138 14.67 -7.95 3.54
CA LYS A 138 14.52 -9.26 2.89
C LYS A 138 13.16 -9.46 2.22
N ARG A 139 12.14 -8.73 2.68
CA ARG A 139 10.78 -8.75 2.16
C ARG A 139 10.39 -7.32 1.84
N VAL A 140 10.37 -6.97 0.56
CA VAL A 140 10.19 -5.58 0.08
C VAL A 140 9.10 -5.54 -0.98
N GLU A 141 9.18 -6.43 -1.96
CA GLU A 141 8.24 -6.47 -3.06
C GLU A 141 6.87 -6.98 -2.61
N LYS A 142 5.82 -6.50 -3.29
CA LYS A 142 4.44 -6.91 -3.00
C LYS A 142 4.25 -8.42 -3.07
N ALA A 143 4.90 -9.07 -4.04
CA ALA A 143 4.84 -10.52 -4.22
C ALA A 143 5.40 -11.28 -3.00
N ASP A 144 6.47 -10.79 -2.38
CA ASP A 144 7.09 -11.41 -1.21
C ASP A 144 6.23 -11.22 0.04
N VAL A 145 5.58 -10.06 0.19
CA VAL A 145 4.65 -9.80 1.30
C VAL A 145 3.43 -10.71 1.21
N LEU A 146 2.85 -10.86 0.01
CA LEU A 146 1.73 -11.76 -0.22
C LEU A 146 2.10 -13.22 0.07
N ARG A 147 3.26 -13.68 -0.42
CA ARG A 147 3.74 -15.05 -0.15
C ARG A 147 3.91 -15.29 1.35
N TYR A 148 4.60 -14.37 2.03
CA TYR A 148 4.83 -14.43 3.48
C TYR A 148 3.53 -14.53 4.26
N VAL A 149 2.56 -13.65 3.98
CA VAL A 149 1.31 -13.64 4.74
C VAL A 149 0.44 -14.85 4.41
N MET A 150 0.46 -15.34 3.18
CA MET A 150 -0.25 -16.58 2.83
C MET A 150 0.34 -17.81 3.53
N GLU A 151 1.67 -17.89 3.66
CA GLU A 151 2.33 -18.95 4.45
C GLU A 151 1.95 -18.87 5.95
N ASP A 152 1.90 -17.66 6.51
CA ASP A 152 1.51 -17.39 7.91
C ASP A 152 0.04 -17.77 8.20
N LEU A 153 -0.86 -17.45 7.27
CA LEU A 153 -2.29 -17.77 7.37
C LEU A 153 -2.61 -19.26 7.13
N GLY A 154 -1.65 -20.04 6.63
CA GLY A 154 -1.85 -21.43 6.22
C GLY A 154 -2.62 -21.56 4.91
N GLN A 155 -3.64 -22.41 4.86
CA GLN A 155 -4.32 -22.73 3.60
C GLN A 155 -5.29 -21.60 3.18
N VAL A 156 -4.89 -20.81 2.18
CA VAL A 156 -5.75 -19.83 1.51
C VAL A 156 -6.35 -20.46 0.25
N ASP A 157 -7.68 -20.48 0.15
CA ASP A 157 -8.38 -20.87 -1.08
C ASP A 157 -8.26 -19.75 -2.12
N LEU A 158 -7.27 -19.87 -3.01
CA LEU A 158 -7.00 -18.90 -4.07
C LEU A 158 -8.20 -18.63 -4.99
N THR A 159 -9.11 -19.60 -5.15
CA THR A 159 -10.32 -19.42 -5.97
C THR A 159 -11.33 -18.45 -5.35
N LYS A 160 -11.17 -18.17 -4.05
CA LYS A 160 -11.98 -17.24 -3.25
C LYS A 160 -11.14 -16.13 -2.64
N ALA A 161 -9.95 -15.88 -3.16
CA ALA A 161 -9.08 -14.82 -2.68
C ALA A 161 -8.93 -13.71 -3.72
N VAL A 162 -8.68 -12.48 -3.26
CA VAL A 162 -8.45 -11.32 -4.12
C VAL A 162 -7.51 -10.34 -3.46
N MET A 163 -6.67 -9.69 -4.27
CA MET A 163 -5.88 -8.53 -3.88
C MET A 163 -6.61 -7.25 -4.27
N VAL A 164 -6.58 -6.23 -3.41
CA VAL A 164 -7.09 -4.89 -3.67
C VAL A 164 -5.94 -3.91 -3.50
N GLY A 165 -5.68 -3.11 -4.53
CA GLY A 165 -4.58 -2.16 -4.55
C GLY A 165 -4.78 -1.07 -5.60
N ASP A 166 -4.01 0.01 -5.54
CA ASP A 166 -4.11 1.13 -6.48
C ASP A 166 -2.95 1.19 -7.47
N ARG A 167 -1.89 0.39 -7.31
CA ARG A 167 -0.67 0.48 -8.14
C ARG A 167 -0.44 -0.77 -8.99
N GLU A 168 0.38 -0.64 -10.04
CA GLU A 168 0.80 -1.78 -10.86
C GLU A 168 1.51 -2.89 -10.05
N ASN A 169 2.19 -2.51 -8.96
CA ASN A 169 2.87 -3.45 -8.08
C ASN A 169 1.89 -4.38 -7.36
N ASP A 170 0.68 -3.91 -7.04
CA ASP A 170 -0.39 -4.75 -6.51
C ASP A 170 -0.85 -5.79 -7.51
N VAL A 171 -1.04 -5.36 -8.76
CA VAL A 171 -1.47 -6.23 -9.87
C VAL A 171 -0.41 -7.29 -10.15
N ARG A 172 0.86 -6.89 -10.28
CA ARG A 172 1.99 -7.80 -10.53
C ARG A 172 2.18 -8.77 -9.37
N GLY A 173 2.21 -8.27 -8.13
CA GLY A 173 2.36 -9.08 -6.93
C GLY A 173 1.23 -10.10 -6.74
N ALA A 174 -0.01 -9.70 -7.02
CA ALA A 174 -1.17 -10.60 -7.01
C ALA A 174 -1.02 -11.71 -8.04
N ARG A 175 -0.66 -11.35 -9.28
CA ARG A 175 -0.47 -12.31 -10.39
C ARG A 175 0.61 -13.35 -10.08
N GLU A 176 1.73 -12.93 -9.51
CA GLU A 176 2.82 -13.84 -9.11
C GLU A 176 2.40 -14.85 -8.02
N ASN A 177 1.39 -14.52 -7.22
CA ASN A 177 0.83 -15.38 -6.18
C ASN A 177 -0.49 -16.05 -6.58
N GLY A 178 -0.87 -15.98 -7.86
CA GLY A 178 -2.07 -16.64 -8.38
C GLY A 178 -3.39 -16.00 -7.92
N LEU A 179 -3.37 -14.72 -7.54
CA LEU A 179 -4.53 -13.94 -7.11
C LEU A 179 -5.04 -13.03 -8.24
N PRO A 180 -6.36 -12.88 -8.42
CA PRO A 180 -6.90 -11.74 -9.14
C PRO A 180 -6.67 -10.45 -8.35
N CYS A 181 -6.53 -9.33 -9.06
CA CYS A 181 -6.44 -8.00 -8.45
C CYS A 181 -7.64 -7.12 -8.85
N ILE A 182 -8.26 -6.47 -7.87
CA ILE A 182 -9.18 -5.35 -8.07
C ILE A 182 -8.39 -4.07 -7.88
N GLY A 183 -8.18 -3.34 -8.97
CA GLY A 183 -7.55 -2.03 -8.97
C GLY A 183 -8.52 -0.95 -8.52
N VAL A 184 -8.05 0.04 -7.77
CA VAL A 184 -8.88 1.18 -7.35
C VAL A 184 -8.36 2.49 -7.94
N LEU A 185 -9.26 3.38 -8.38
CA LEU A 185 -8.89 4.65 -9.03
C LEU A 185 -8.99 5.89 -8.14
N TYR A 186 -9.43 5.72 -6.89
CA TYR A 186 -9.40 6.80 -5.90
C TYR A 186 -8.03 6.94 -5.22
N GLY A 187 -7.08 6.05 -5.54
CA GLY A 187 -5.69 6.07 -5.06
C GLY A 187 -4.76 6.87 -5.97
N TYR A 188 -3.51 6.41 -6.09
CA TYR A 188 -2.44 7.12 -6.80
C TYR A 188 -2.13 6.56 -8.19
N GLY A 189 -2.52 5.31 -8.49
CA GLY A 189 -2.34 4.74 -9.82
C GLY A 189 -3.43 5.16 -10.80
N SER A 190 -3.08 5.18 -12.09
CA SER A 190 -4.02 5.52 -13.16
C SER A 190 -4.73 4.30 -13.72
N ARG A 191 -5.83 4.54 -14.47
CA ARG A 191 -6.54 3.46 -15.19
C ARG A 191 -5.62 2.80 -16.22
N GLU A 192 -4.80 3.58 -16.91
CA GLU A 192 -3.81 3.11 -17.87
C GLU A 192 -2.77 2.22 -17.18
N GLU A 193 -2.17 2.67 -16.07
CA GLU A 193 -1.21 1.89 -15.27
C GLU A 193 -1.78 0.52 -14.89
N LEU A 194 -2.98 0.50 -14.31
CA LEU A 194 -3.63 -0.73 -13.87
C LEU A 194 -4.00 -1.66 -15.03
N THR A 195 -4.47 -1.10 -16.14
CA THR A 195 -4.86 -1.87 -17.32
C THR A 195 -3.64 -2.50 -18.01
N GLU A 196 -2.56 -1.74 -18.16
CA GLU A 196 -1.29 -2.23 -18.72
C GLU A 196 -0.66 -3.33 -17.84
N ALA A 197 -0.79 -3.21 -16.52
CA ALA A 197 -0.35 -4.24 -15.58
C ALA A 197 -1.21 -5.53 -15.64
N GLY A 198 -2.39 -5.48 -16.26
CA GLY A 198 -3.28 -6.63 -16.43
C GLY A 198 -4.25 -6.84 -15.26
N VAL A 199 -4.77 -5.75 -14.68
CA VAL A 199 -5.75 -5.82 -13.58
C VAL A 199 -7.02 -6.59 -13.98
N ALA A 200 -7.60 -7.36 -13.04
CA ALA A 200 -8.76 -8.19 -13.34
C ALA A 200 -10.07 -7.40 -13.35
N LYS A 201 -10.21 -6.44 -12.43
CA LYS A 201 -11.37 -5.53 -12.32
C LYS A 201 -10.89 -4.18 -11.81
N ILE A 202 -11.66 -3.13 -12.09
CA ILE A 202 -11.39 -1.78 -11.59
C ILE A 202 -12.63 -1.27 -10.86
N ALA A 203 -12.44 -0.65 -9.69
CA ALA A 203 -13.45 0.10 -8.98
C ALA A 203 -13.07 1.59 -8.97
N ASP A 204 -13.98 2.45 -9.41
CA ASP A 204 -13.76 3.89 -9.46
C ASP A 204 -13.95 4.54 -8.07
N THR A 205 -14.74 3.90 -7.19
CA THR A 205 -15.04 4.40 -5.85
C THR A 205 -15.01 3.31 -4.78
N VAL A 206 -14.89 3.71 -3.51
CA VAL A 206 -15.01 2.78 -2.36
C VAL A 206 -16.36 2.07 -2.34
N GLU A 207 -17.44 2.73 -2.76
CA GLU A 207 -18.78 2.12 -2.81
C GLU A 207 -18.87 1.01 -3.87
N GLU A 208 -18.26 1.21 -5.03
CA GLU A 208 -18.17 0.17 -6.07
C GLU A 208 -17.32 -1.01 -5.60
N LEU A 209 -16.16 -0.74 -4.98
CA LEU A 209 -15.31 -1.77 -4.39
C LEU A 209 -16.10 -2.61 -3.37
N LYS A 210 -16.82 -1.96 -2.46
CA LYS A 210 -17.67 -2.63 -1.46
C LYS A 210 -18.69 -3.58 -2.11
N LYS A 211 -19.35 -3.15 -3.19
CA LYS A 211 -20.30 -4.00 -3.94
C LYS A 211 -19.60 -5.22 -4.54
N MET A 212 -18.46 -5.02 -5.21
CA MET A 212 -17.69 -6.10 -5.83
C MET A 212 -17.18 -7.14 -4.82
N LEU A 213 -16.84 -6.72 -3.60
CA LEU A 213 -16.34 -7.61 -2.56
C LEU A 213 -17.47 -8.37 -1.83
N LYS A 214 -18.71 -7.85 -1.87
CA LYS A 214 -19.88 -8.50 -1.30
C LYS A 214 -20.47 -9.59 -2.20
N GLU A 215 -20.35 -9.46 -3.52
CA GLU A 215 -20.79 -10.44 -4.54
C GLU A 215 -19.81 -11.63 -4.70
#